data_AF-A0A6M3JQQ1-F1
#
_entry.id   AF-A0A6M3JQQ1-F1
#
_cell.length_a   1.000
_cell.length_b   1.000
_cell.length_c   1.000
_cell.angle_alpha   90.00
_cell.angle_beta   90.00
_cell.angle_gamma   90.00
#
_symmetry.space_group_name_H-M   'P 1'
#
loop_
_entity.id
_entity.type
_entity.pdbx_description
1 polymer ?
#
loop_
_entity_poly.entity_id
_entity_poly.type
_entity_poly.pdbx_seq_one_letter_code
_entity_poly.pdbx_strand_id
1 'polypeptide(L)'
;MKVCPKCGEKKPRTTEYWSNDKSRVDGFCGHCKLCRNSMHKVYCSNNPEKIAELTKQWILNNPKTPSTYARERQWARADRERLSDRYVRIKLTRCNIPVTPEMIELKRQQIIMKRTLKLFKKWRFENESDSTNVQGKQCEDEKDYVRAVQR
;
A
#
# COMPACT_ATOMS: atom_id res chain seq x y z
N MET A 1 28.03 -6.05 0.55
CA MET A 1 27.26 -7.31 0.36
C MET A 1 27.08 -7.99 1.71
N LYS A 2 26.01 -8.76 1.92
CA LYS A 2 25.75 -9.53 3.15
C LYS A 2 25.27 -10.94 2.79
N VAL A 3 25.66 -11.93 3.58
CA VAL A 3 25.28 -13.35 3.40
C VAL A 3 24.18 -13.71 4.38
N CYS A 4 23.12 -14.37 3.92
CA CYS A 4 22.10 -14.91 4.82
C CYS A 4 22.59 -16.24 5.39
N PRO A 5 22.70 -16.42 6.72
CA PRO A 5 23.19 -17.67 7.30
C PRO A 5 22.23 -18.85 7.08
N LYS A 6 20.95 -18.58 6.78
CA LYS A 6 19.95 -19.64 6.54
C LYS A 6 19.91 -20.16 5.11
N CYS A 7 20.01 -19.28 4.11
CA CYS A 7 19.97 -19.70 2.69
C CYS A 7 21.33 -19.63 1.98
N GLY A 8 22.38 -19.09 2.62
CA GLY A 8 23.73 -18.97 2.04
C GLY A 8 23.88 -17.90 0.97
N GLU A 9 22.79 -17.29 0.49
CA GLU A 9 22.84 -16.33 -0.62
C GLU A 9 23.49 -15.00 -0.23
N LYS A 10 24.37 -14.50 -1.12
CA LYS A 10 24.95 -13.15 -1.07
C LYS A 10 23.97 -12.15 -1.67
N LYS A 11 23.54 -11.16 -0.88
CA LYS A 11 22.61 -10.11 -1.33
C LYS A 11 23.15 -8.70 -1.05
N PRO A 12 22.74 -7.68 -1.83
CA PRO A 12 23.03 -6.29 -1.53
C PRO A 12 22.54 -5.91 -0.13
N ARG A 13 23.25 -5.00 0.54
CA ARG A 13 22.85 -4.47 1.86
C ARG A 13 21.80 -3.36 1.66
N THR A 14 20.63 -3.75 1.14
CA THR A 14 19.52 -2.84 0.88
C THR A 14 18.28 -3.27 1.66
N THR A 15 17.38 -2.32 1.90
CA THR A 15 16.08 -2.56 2.55
C THR A 15 15.15 -3.42 1.71
N GLU A 16 15.50 -3.75 0.47
CA GLU A 16 14.78 -4.69 -0.38
C GLU A 16 14.90 -6.12 0.18
N TYR A 17 16.12 -6.56 0.48
CA TYR A 17 16.42 -7.93 0.88
C TYR A 17 16.53 -8.13 2.40
N TRP A 18 16.81 -7.07 3.14
CA TRP A 18 17.06 -7.10 4.58
C TRP A 18 16.08 -6.18 5.31
N SER A 19 15.59 -6.62 6.46
CA SER A 19 14.83 -5.74 7.36
C SER A 19 15.79 -4.91 8.21
N ASN A 20 15.38 -3.69 8.55
CA ASN A 20 16.16 -2.85 9.45
C ASN A 20 16.13 -3.41 10.88
N ASP A 21 17.26 -3.32 11.55
CA ASP A 21 17.45 -3.69 12.94
C ASP A 21 18.39 -2.68 13.60
N LYS A 22 17.81 -1.72 14.32
CA LYS A 22 18.54 -0.63 14.95
C LYS A 22 19.45 -1.10 16.09
N SER A 23 19.26 -2.32 16.59
CA SER A 23 20.12 -2.88 17.64
C SER A 23 21.46 -3.36 17.12
N ARG A 24 21.61 -3.54 15.79
CA ARG A 24 22.81 -4.10 15.18
C ARG A 24 23.69 -3.01 14.61
N VAL A 25 25.01 -3.20 14.72
CA VAL A 25 26.03 -2.27 14.20
C VAL A 25 25.81 -1.92 12.73
N ASP A 26 25.36 -2.89 11.92
CA ASP A 26 25.11 -2.67 10.51
C ASP A 26 23.68 -2.21 10.16
N GLY A 27 22.81 -2.03 11.15
CA GLY A 27 21.43 -1.57 10.94
C GLY A 27 20.51 -2.57 10.24
N PHE A 28 20.96 -3.80 9.97
CA PHE A 28 20.20 -4.81 9.22
C PHE A 28 20.14 -6.15 9.95
N CYS A 29 18.98 -6.81 9.92
CA CYS A 29 18.79 -8.16 10.47
C CYS A 29 19.81 -9.16 9.91
N GLY A 30 20.15 -10.18 10.70
CA GLY A 30 21.07 -11.25 10.29
C GLY A 30 20.54 -12.17 9.19
N HIS A 31 19.22 -12.32 9.08
CA HIS A 31 18.56 -13.16 8.08
C HIS A 31 17.89 -12.30 6.99
N CYS A 32 17.87 -12.80 5.75
CA CYS A 32 17.11 -12.14 4.69
C CYS A 32 15.60 -12.21 4.97
N LYS A 33 14.83 -11.30 4.36
CA LYS A 33 13.37 -11.22 4.56
C LYS A 33 12.64 -12.53 4.28
N LEU A 34 13.04 -13.23 3.20
CA LEU A 34 12.40 -14.50 2.81
C LEU A 34 12.59 -15.57 3.90
N CYS A 35 13.83 -15.75 4.36
CA CYS A 35 14.13 -16.69 5.44
C CYS A 35 13.42 -16.32 6.74
N ARG A 36 13.38 -15.02 7.08
CA ARG A 36 12.67 -14.55 8.29
C ARG A 36 11.16 -14.83 8.21
N ASN A 37 10.54 -14.56 7.06
CA ASN A 37 9.12 -14.83 6.86
C ASN A 37 8.83 -16.33 6.94
N SER A 38 9.68 -17.17 6.33
CA SER A 38 9.57 -18.63 6.42
C SER A 38 9.68 -19.11 7.88
N MET A 39 10.68 -18.64 8.63
CA MET A 39 10.84 -18.97 10.05
C MET A 39 9.63 -18.54 10.88
N HIS A 40 9.12 -17.33 10.63
CA HIS A 40 7.95 -16.84 11.34
C HIS A 40 6.71 -17.68 11.04
N LYS A 41 6.48 -18.09 9.79
CA LYS A 41 5.38 -19.00 9.45
C LYS A 41 5.47 -20.32 10.21
N VAL A 42 6.64 -20.96 10.20
CA VAL A 42 6.87 -22.22 10.94
C VAL A 42 6.63 -22.03 12.43
N TYR A 43 7.15 -20.96 13.02
CA TYR A 43 6.90 -20.62 14.42
C TYR A 43 5.40 -20.48 14.69
N CYS A 44 4.67 -19.76 13.83
CA CYS A 44 3.24 -19.55 14.01
C CYS A 44 2.42 -20.83 13.90
N SER A 45 2.74 -21.69 12.93
CA SER A 45 2.09 -22.99 12.78
C SER A 45 2.35 -23.91 13.98
N ASN A 46 3.56 -23.87 14.55
CA ASN A 46 3.92 -24.73 15.67
C ASN A 46 3.54 -24.18 17.05
N ASN A 47 3.16 -22.89 17.16
CA ASN A 47 2.86 -22.23 18.43
C ASN A 47 1.52 -21.45 18.38
N PRO A 48 0.40 -22.08 17.97
CA PRO A 48 -0.87 -21.39 17.81
C PRO A 48 -1.40 -20.84 19.14
N GLU A 49 -1.29 -21.60 20.23
CA GLU A 49 -1.76 -21.21 21.56
C GLU A 49 -1.03 -19.98 22.09
N LYS A 50 0.30 -19.96 21.97
CA LYS A 50 1.12 -18.82 22.39
C LYS A 50 0.76 -17.55 21.61
N ILE A 51 0.42 -17.67 20.33
CA ILE A 51 -0.01 -16.53 19.51
C ILE A 51 -1.40 -16.07 19.91
N ALA A 52 -2.31 -17.00 20.17
CA ALA A 52 -3.65 -16.67 20.67
C ALA A 52 -3.57 -15.91 22.00
N GLU A 53 -2.74 -16.38 22.94
CA GLU A 53 -2.55 -15.71 24.23
C GLU A 53 -1.92 -14.32 24.06
N LEU A 54 -0.86 -14.19 23.25
CA LEU A 54 -0.29 -12.86 22.94
C LEU A 54 -1.33 -11.91 22.30
N THR A 55 -2.19 -12.44 21.43
CA THR A 55 -3.26 -11.66 20.80
C THR A 55 -4.29 -11.23 21.84
N LYS A 56 -4.68 -12.12 22.75
CA LYS A 56 -5.58 -11.83 23.87
C LYS A 56 -5.01 -10.74 24.78
N GLN A 57 -3.75 -10.87 25.18
CA GLN A 57 -3.05 -9.86 25.98
C GLN A 57 -3.01 -8.50 25.27
N TRP A 58 -2.75 -8.49 23.96
CA TRP A 58 -2.78 -7.25 23.18
C TRP A 58 -4.17 -6.60 23.16
N ILE A 59 -5.24 -7.38 23.00
CA ILE A 59 -6.63 -6.90 23.03
C ILE A 59 -6.99 -6.33 24.40
N LEU A 60 -6.63 -7.03 25.48
CA LEU A 60 -6.86 -6.59 26.86
C LEU A 60 -6.14 -5.26 27.16
N ASN A 61 -4.90 -5.12 26.68
CA ASN A 61 -4.09 -3.92 26.90
C ASN A 61 -4.42 -2.76 25.94
N ASN A 62 -5.09 -3.04 24.81
CA ASN A 62 -5.49 -2.03 23.82
C ASN A 62 -7.00 -2.11 23.56
N PRO A 63 -7.84 -1.88 24.59
CA PRO A 63 -9.28 -1.98 24.45
C PRO A 63 -9.79 -0.80 23.62
N LYS A 64 -9.94 -1.04 22.32
CA LYS A 64 -10.68 -0.16 21.42
C LYS A 64 -12.06 -0.74 21.22
N THR A 65 -13.10 0.09 21.31
CA THR A 65 -14.46 -0.37 21.03
C THR A 65 -14.60 -0.70 19.54
N PRO A 66 -15.34 -1.76 19.13
CA PRO A 66 -15.59 -2.06 17.71
C PRO A 66 -16.15 -0.85 16.95
N SER A 67 -16.96 -0.02 17.61
CA SER A 67 -17.47 1.26 17.11
C SER A 67 -16.35 2.25 16.76
N THR A 68 -15.33 2.40 17.63
CA THR A 68 -14.18 3.27 17.33
C THR A 68 -13.37 2.78 16.14
N TYR A 69 -13.13 1.47 16.00
CA TYR A 69 -12.46 0.91 14.83
C TYR A 69 -13.26 1.12 13.54
N ALA A 70 -14.56 0.86 13.56
CA ALA A 70 -15.43 1.06 12.40
C ALA A 70 -15.42 2.53 11.96
N ARG A 71 -15.57 3.45 12.93
CA ARG A 71 -15.53 4.89 12.70
C ARG A 71 -14.17 5.37 12.18
N GLU A 72 -13.06 4.92 12.78
CA GLU A 72 -11.71 5.23 12.31
C GLU A 72 -11.47 4.73 10.87
N ARG A 73 -11.94 3.52 10.54
CA ARG A 73 -11.84 2.97 9.18
C ARG A 73 -12.68 3.75 8.18
N GLN A 74 -13.92 4.11 8.54
CA GLN A 74 -14.79 4.91 7.68
C GLN A 74 -14.19 6.28 7.43
N TRP A 75 -13.71 6.95 8.49
CA TRP A 75 -13.04 8.23 8.37
C TRP A 75 -11.77 8.13 7.51
N ALA A 76 -10.92 7.11 7.72
CA ALA A 76 -9.73 6.91 6.89
C ALA A 76 -10.04 6.60 5.42
N ARG A 77 -11.18 5.95 5.13
CA ARG A 77 -11.68 5.75 3.76
C ARG A 77 -12.13 7.08 3.15
N ALA A 78 -13.01 7.81 3.83
CA ALA A 78 -13.49 9.11 3.38
C ALA A 78 -12.34 10.12 3.18
N ASP A 79 -11.37 10.15 4.10
CA ASP A 79 -10.16 10.98 4.02
C ASP A 79 -9.33 10.71 2.76
N ARG A 80 -9.22 9.42 2.39
CA ARG A 80 -8.52 8.96 1.18
C ARG A 80 -9.31 9.27 -0.10
N GLU A 81 -10.63 9.13 -0.04
CA GLU A 81 -11.53 9.34 -1.18
C GLU A 81 -11.57 10.82 -1.54
N ARG A 82 -11.90 11.68 -0.58
CA ARG A 82 -11.97 13.14 -0.73
C ARG A 82 -10.62 13.83 -0.93
N LEU A 83 -9.51 13.08 -0.81
CA LEU A 83 -8.14 13.60 -0.85
C LEU A 83 -7.97 14.84 0.04
N SER A 84 -8.31 14.66 1.31
CA SER A 84 -8.21 15.74 2.28
C SER A 84 -6.79 16.29 2.38
N ASP A 85 -6.67 17.55 2.81
CA ASP A 85 -5.39 18.13 3.18
C ASP A 85 -4.59 17.22 4.11
N ARG A 86 -5.21 16.66 5.14
CA ARG A 86 -4.55 15.74 6.07
C ARG A 86 -3.93 14.54 5.33
N TYR A 87 -4.70 13.92 4.43
CA TYR A 87 -4.26 12.78 3.64
C TYR A 87 -3.09 13.16 2.71
N VAL A 88 -3.20 14.30 2.03
CA VAL A 88 -2.19 14.77 1.07
C VAL A 88 -0.90 15.20 1.77
N ARG A 89 -0.97 15.91 2.90
CA ARG A 89 0.20 16.29 3.71
C ARG A 89 1.02 15.08 4.11
N ILE A 90 0.38 14.02 4.60
CA ILE A 90 1.06 12.75 4.94
C ILE A 90 1.81 12.16 3.73
N LYS A 91 1.26 12.29 2.52
CA LYS A 91 1.90 11.81 1.29
C LYS A 91 3.11 12.66 0.90
N LEU A 92 3.04 13.98 1.08
CA LEU A 92 4.15 14.89 0.85
C LEU A 92 5.30 14.65 1.84
N THR A 93 4.99 14.59 3.14
CA THR A 93 5.98 14.35 4.20
C THR A 93 6.72 13.03 4.02
N ARG A 94 6.01 11.96 3.63
CA ARG A 94 6.63 10.66 3.35
C ARG A 94 7.59 10.66 2.16
N CYS A 95 7.42 11.60 1.25
CA CYS A 95 8.32 11.81 0.11
C CYS A 95 9.39 12.88 0.40
N ASN A 96 9.45 13.39 1.64
CA ASN A 96 10.32 14.50 2.02
C ASN A 96 10.12 15.77 1.16
N ILE A 97 8.87 16.03 0.77
CA ILE A 97 8.49 17.20 -0.03
C ILE A 97 7.93 18.29 0.89
N PRO A 98 8.28 19.57 0.70
CA PRO A 98 7.74 20.67 1.49
C PRO A 98 6.21 20.73 1.38
N VAL A 99 5.58 21.05 2.50
CA VAL A 99 4.13 21.13 2.62
C VAL A 99 3.70 22.58 2.45
N THR A 100 3.49 23.00 1.21
CA THR A 100 2.88 24.30 0.87
C THR A 100 1.47 24.08 0.31
N PRO A 101 0.58 25.09 0.33
CA PRO A 101 -0.75 25.00 -0.28
C PRO A 101 -0.70 24.56 -1.75
N GLU A 102 0.24 25.09 -2.52
CA GLU A 102 0.45 24.77 -3.93
C GLU A 102 0.86 23.31 -4.09
N MET A 103 1.79 22.82 -3.26
CA MET A 103 2.23 21.43 -3.28
C MET A 103 1.13 20.45 -2.88
N ILE A 104 0.23 20.84 -1.97
CA ILE A 104 -0.95 20.05 -1.62
C ILE A 104 -1.85 19.91 -2.85
N GLU A 105 -2.14 21.01 -3.55
CA GLU A 105 -3.03 20.97 -4.71
C GLU A 105 -2.41 20.18 -5.87
N LEU A 106 -1.16 20.44 -6.21
CA LEU A 106 -0.43 19.69 -7.24
C LEU A 106 -0.40 18.19 -6.93
N LYS A 107 -0.20 17.82 -5.66
CA LYS A 107 -0.21 16.43 -5.25
C LYS A 107 -1.60 15.79 -5.34
N ARG A 108 -2.66 16.54 -5.00
CA ARG A 108 -4.05 16.12 -5.15
C ARG A 108 -4.35 15.81 -6.63
N GLN A 109 -4.02 16.72 -7.53
CA GLN A 109 -4.18 16.53 -8.98
C GLN A 109 -3.40 15.31 -9.50
N GLN A 110 -2.13 15.16 -9.10
CA GLN A 110 -1.33 13.98 -9.45
C GLN A 110 -2.01 12.66 -9.00
N ILE A 111 -2.63 12.63 -7.82
CA ILE A 111 -3.31 11.44 -7.32
C ILE A 111 -4.59 11.16 -8.13
N ILE A 112 -5.38 12.18 -8.41
CA ILE A 112 -6.59 12.08 -9.25
C ILE A 112 -6.20 11.48 -10.60
N MET A 113 -5.23 12.09 -11.29
CA MET A 113 -4.74 11.63 -12.59
C MET A 113 -4.26 10.17 -12.57
N LYS A 114 -3.52 9.76 -11.54
CA LYS A 114 -3.08 8.36 -11.42
C LYS A 114 -4.25 7.38 -11.22
N ARG A 115 -5.28 7.78 -10.48
CA ARG A 115 -6.48 6.95 -10.25
C ARG A 115 -7.31 6.85 -11.52
N THR A 116 -7.55 7.96 -12.21
CA THR A 116 -8.32 8.00 -13.46
C THR A 116 -7.65 7.18 -14.55
N LEU A 117 -6.32 7.32 -14.73
CA LEU A 117 -5.56 6.50 -15.68
C LEU A 117 -5.62 5.01 -15.34
N LYS A 118 -5.62 4.64 -14.05
CA LYS A 118 -5.77 3.24 -13.64
C LYS A 118 -7.16 2.71 -13.99
N LEU A 119 -8.21 3.49 -13.75
CA LEU A 119 -9.59 3.12 -14.11
C LEU A 119 -9.73 3.00 -15.63
N PHE A 120 -9.19 3.95 -16.38
CA PHE A 120 -9.19 3.93 -17.85
C PHE A 120 -8.47 2.69 -18.40
N LYS A 121 -7.29 2.35 -17.87
CA LYS A 121 -6.57 1.13 -18.26
C LYS A 121 -7.35 -0.14 -17.95
N LYS A 122 -8.04 -0.18 -16.80
CA LYS A 122 -8.90 -1.30 -16.42
C LYS A 122 -10.09 -1.43 -17.38
N TRP A 123 -10.79 -0.33 -17.62
CA TRP A 123 -11.91 -0.28 -18.55
C TRP A 123 -11.47 -0.72 -19.95
N ARG A 124 -10.35 -0.21 -20.46
CA ARG A 124 -9.80 -0.61 -21.76
C ARG A 124 -9.53 -2.11 -21.83
N PHE A 125 -8.91 -2.69 -20.80
CA PHE A 125 -8.66 -4.13 -20.75
C PHE A 125 -9.96 -4.97 -20.77
N GLU A 126 -10.99 -4.53 -20.05
CA GLU A 126 -12.30 -5.19 -20.00
C GLU A 126 -13.09 -5.08 -21.31
N ASN A 127 -12.87 -4.02 -22.11
CA ASN A 127 -13.60 -3.77 -23.36
C ASN A 127 -12.82 -4.18 -24.63
N GLU A 128 -11.48 -4.27 -24.59
CA GLU A 128 -10.67 -4.77 -25.71
C GLU A 128 -10.63 -6.31 -25.78
N SER A 129 -10.97 -7.03 -24.70
CA SER A 129 -11.10 -8.50 -24.72
C SER A 129 -12.29 -9.00 -25.55
N ASP A 130 -13.21 -8.11 -25.95
CA ASP A 130 -14.36 -8.40 -26.82
C ASP A 130 -14.17 -7.93 -28.28
N SER A 131 -13.03 -7.31 -28.63
CA SER A 131 -12.80 -6.75 -29.97
C SER A 131 -11.68 -7.43 -30.75
N THR A 132 -11.83 -8.72 -31.07
CA THR A 132 -11.33 -9.18 -32.37
C THR A 132 -12.40 -8.85 -33.40
N ASN A 133 -12.27 -7.66 -34.00
CA ASN A 133 -12.83 -7.20 -35.29
C ASN A 133 -13.44 -5.79 -35.15
N VAL A 134 -12.85 -4.83 -35.86
CA VAL A 134 -13.47 -3.92 -36.83
C VAL A 134 -12.61 -2.65 -36.96
N GLN A 135 -12.34 -2.33 -38.21
CA GLN A 135 -11.53 -1.23 -38.71
C GLN A 135 -11.92 0.14 -38.15
N GLY A 136 -10.93 1.03 -38.14
CA GLY A 136 -10.99 2.43 -37.73
C GLY A 136 -12.33 3.12 -37.94
N LYS A 137 -12.94 3.52 -36.82
CA LYS A 137 -13.80 4.69 -36.74
C LYS A 137 -13.31 5.53 -35.57
N GLN A 138 -12.87 6.75 -35.86
CA GLN A 138 -12.73 7.79 -34.85
C GLN A 138 -14.13 8.00 -34.25
N CYS A 139 -14.31 7.64 -32.99
CA CYS A 139 -15.58 7.80 -32.30
C CYS A 139 -15.51 9.02 -31.38
N GLU A 140 -16.54 9.86 -31.48
CA GLU A 140 -16.79 11.07 -30.69
C GLU A 140 -17.19 10.73 -29.23
N ASP A 141 -16.37 9.95 -28.52
CA ASP A 141 -16.70 9.38 -27.20
C ASP A 141 -16.15 10.18 -26.01
N GLU A 142 -15.90 11.48 -26.17
CA GLU A 142 -15.44 12.33 -25.07
C GLU A 142 -16.57 12.72 -24.09
N LYS A 143 -17.84 12.59 -24.53
CA LYS A 143 -19.02 13.01 -23.74
C LYS A 143 -19.49 11.96 -22.73
N ASP A 144 -19.27 10.67 -22.96
CA ASP A 144 -19.71 9.61 -22.05
C ASP A 144 -18.73 9.35 -20.90
N TYR A 145 -17.44 9.62 -21.10
CA TYR A 145 -16.45 9.53 -20.01
C TYR A 145 -16.69 10.57 -18.90
N VAL A 146 -17.03 11.81 -19.27
CA VAL A 146 -17.31 12.89 -18.31
C VAL A 146 -18.53 12.57 -17.44
N ARG A 147 -19.53 11.89 -18.01
CA ARG A 147 -20.78 11.52 -17.32
C ARG A 147 -20.61 10.36 -16.32
N ALA A 148 -19.63 9.49 -16.54
CA ALA A 148 -19.30 8.37 -15.65
C ALA A 148 -18.43 8.77 -14.44
N VAL A 149 -17.70 9.89 -14.54
CA VAL A 149 -16.75 10.35 -13.51
C VAL A 149 -17.40 11.25 -12.45
N GLN A 150 -18.59 11.81 -12.71
CA GLN A 150 -19.29 12.77 -11.83
C GLN A 150 -20.36 12.17 -10.90
N ARG A 151 -20.41 10.84 -10.70
CA ARG A 151 -21.31 10.17 -9.73
C ARG A 151 -20.60 9.80 -8.44
#